data_AF-A0A932ZQS6-F1
#
_entry.id   AF-A0A932ZQS6-F1
#
_cell.length_a   1.000
_cell.length_b   1.000
_cell.length_c   1.000
_cell.angle_alpha   90.00
_cell.angle_beta   90.00
_cell.angle_gamma   90.00
#
_symmetry.space_group_name_H-M   'P 1'
#
loop_
_entity.id
_entity.type
_entity.pdbx_description
1 polymer ?
#
loop_
_entity_poly.entity_id
_entity_poly.type
_entity_poly.pdbx_seq_one_letter_code
_entity_poly.pdbx_strand_id
1 'polypeptide(L)'
;MDKNGRIDGIDVTLVTNAFKGLPGTEPPPLVISTASLANGQQGVAYSAPITASGGTGQGYVWSQSAGTLPPGLILSASGNPTATLSGTPTTVGSYGFTIQVRDAAGYTGSKPFTITIAPSGGGGGEQ
;
A
#
# COMPACT_ATOMS: atom_id res chain seq x y z
N MET A 1 -20.06 -29.22 48.79
CA MET A 1 -18.76 -29.32 48.09
C MET A 1 -18.82 -30.56 47.23
N ASP A 2 -19.40 -30.41 46.04
CA ASP A 2 -19.53 -31.47 45.04
C ASP A 2 -18.90 -31.02 43.71
N LYS A 3 -18.43 -32.01 42.97
CA LYS A 3 -17.33 -31.95 42.02
C LYS A 3 -17.76 -31.62 40.59
N ASN A 4 -18.60 -30.60 40.36
CA ASN A 4 -19.10 -30.30 39.01
C ASN A 4 -18.93 -28.83 38.62
N GLY A 5 -17.70 -28.48 38.25
CA GLY A 5 -17.34 -27.22 37.60
C GLY A 5 -18.04 -27.08 36.25
N ARG A 6 -19.17 -26.40 36.27
CA ARG A 6 -19.89 -25.95 35.07
C ARG A 6 -19.48 -24.51 34.81
N ILE A 7 -18.83 -24.26 33.67
CA ILE A 7 -19.00 -23.01 32.94
C ILE A 7 -19.34 -23.37 31.49
N ASP A 8 -20.49 -22.88 31.09
CA ASP A 8 -21.15 -22.99 29.80
C ASP A 8 -20.26 -22.37 28.70
N GLY A 9 -20.03 -23.05 27.56
CA GLY A 9 -19.09 -22.49 26.58
C GLY A 9 -18.87 -23.22 25.27
N ILE A 10 -19.86 -23.92 24.72
CA ILE A 10 -19.81 -24.39 23.32
C ILE A 10 -21.22 -24.14 22.77
N ASP A 11 -21.42 -23.19 21.84
CA ASP A 11 -21.37 -23.52 20.42
C ASP A 11 -21.35 -22.29 19.47
N VAL A 12 -21.07 -22.56 18.18
CA VAL A 12 -21.41 -21.79 16.95
C VAL A 12 -20.30 -21.00 16.20
N THR A 13 -19.68 -21.72 15.25
CA THR A 13 -19.60 -21.35 13.81
C THR A 13 -18.70 -20.18 13.37
N LEU A 14 -17.39 -20.41 13.33
CA LEU A 14 -16.50 -20.27 12.15
C LEU A 14 -15.06 -20.55 12.60
N VAL A 15 -14.65 -21.82 12.70
CA VAL A 15 -13.22 -22.15 12.69
C VAL A 15 -12.79 -22.28 11.22
N THR A 16 -12.93 -21.19 10.48
CA THR A 16 -11.97 -20.88 9.43
C THR A 16 -11.08 -19.83 10.06
N ASN A 17 -9.77 -20.10 10.17
CA ASN A 17 -8.72 -19.27 10.80
C ASN A 17 -8.33 -19.59 12.26
N ALA A 18 -8.03 -20.85 12.55
CA ALA A 18 -7.17 -21.18 13.69
C ALA A 18 -5.75 -20.60 13.51
N PHE A 19 -5.19 -20.04 14.60
CA PHE A 19 -3.78 -19.62 14.86
C PHE A 19 -3.32 -18.18 14.60
N LYS A 20 -4.06 -17.13 14.97
CA LYS A 20 -3.44 -15.78 15.12
C LYS A 20 -4.04 -14.90 16.22
N GLY A 21 -3.91 -15.32 17.49
CA GLY A 21 -4.29 -14.42 18.59
C GLY A 21 -4.01 -14.98 19.97
N LEU A 22 -2.82 -14.69 20.51
CA LEU A 22 -2.64 -14.56 21.96
C LEU A 22 -3.31 -13.24 22.39
N PRO A 23 -4.08 -13.19 23.49
CA PRO A 23 -4.66 -11.95 23.96
C PRO A 23 -3.55 -11.00 24.44
N GLY A 24 -3.34 -9.88 23.75
CA GLY A 24 -2.48 -8.81 24.27
C GLY A 24 -1.95 -7.77 23.27
N THR A 25 -1.79 -8.09 21.98
CA THR A 25 -1.18 -7.15 21.02
C THR A 25 -1.75 -7.33 19.61
N GLU A 26 -3.04 -7.05 19.39
CA GLU A 26 -3.52 -6.91 18.01
C GLU A 26 -2.80 -5.70 17.38
N PRO A 27 -1.99 -5.92 16.32
CA PRO A 27 -1.28 -4.82 15.69
C PRO A 27 -2.27 -3.85 15.04
N PRO A 28 -1.94 -2.54 14.98
CA PRO A 28 -2.79 -1.56 14.33
C PRO A 28 -3.09 -1.94 12.87
N PRO A 29 -4.22 -1.49 12.29
CA PRO A 29 -4.55 -1.81 10.91
C PRO A 29 -3.48 -1.28 9.95
N LEU A 30 -3.09 -2.11 8.99
CA LEU A 30 -2.11 -1.73 7.96
C LEU A 30 -2.75 -0.77 6.97
N VAL A 31 -2.29 0.48 6.96
CA VAL A 31 -2.81 1.56 6.12
C VAL A 31 -1.70 2.30 5.41
N ILE A 32 -2.00 2.83 4.21
CA ILE A 32 -1.08 3.69 3.47
C ILE A 32 -1.36 5.14 3.86
N SER A 33 -0.40 5.74 4.57
CA SER A 33 -0.48 7.09 5.14
C SER A 33 -0.30 8.18 4.07
N THR A 34 0.34 7.87 2.94
CA THR A 34 0.45 8.79 1.81
C THR A 34 -0.93 9.22 1.31
N ALA A 35 -1.20 10.52 1.30
CA ALA A 35 -2.48 11.08 0.86
C ALA A 35 -2.60 11.10 -0.67
N SER A 36 -1.56 11.61 -1.34
CA SER A 36 -1.54 11.78 -2.79
C SER A 36 -0.09 11.80 -3.29
N LEU A 37 0.08 11.54 -4.59
CA LEU A 37 1.35 11.63 -5.29
C LEU A 37 1.41 12.95 -6.06
N ALA A 38 2.61 13.53 -6.17
CA ALA A 38 2.81 14.71 -7.00
C ALA A 38 2.64 14.35 -8.48
N ASN A 39 2.25 15.32 -9.31
CA ASN A 39 2.20 15.12 -10.76
C ASN A 39 3.62 15.01 -11.33
N GLY A 40 3.79 14.20 -12.37
CA GLY A 40 5.05 14.06 -13.09
C GLY A 40 5.08 14.89 -14.37
N GLN A 41 6.25 15.00 -14.97
CA GLN A 41 6.42 15.55 -16.31
C GLN A 41 7.12 14.55 -17.22
N GLN A 42 6.70 14.52 -18.48
CA GLN A 42 7.27 13.66 -19.49
C GLN A 42 8.78 13.90 -19.60
N GLY A 43 9.59 12.84 -19.59
CA GLY A 43 11.04 12.95 -19.70
C GLY A 43 11.76 13.49 -18.46
N VAL A 44 11.03 13.82 -17.38
CA VAL A 44 11.61 14.32 -16.12
C VAL A 44 11.66 13.20 -15.10
N ALA A 45 12.80 13.05 -14.43
CA ALA A 45 12.94 12.07 -13.35
C ALA A 45 11.92 12.37 -12.23
N TYR A 46 11.10 11.38 -11.92
CA TYR A 46 10.10 11.43 -10.88
C TYR A 46 10.55 10.58 -9.69
N SER A 47 10.32 11.07 -8.48
CA SER A 47 10.58 10.32 -7.24
C SER A 47 9.57 10.75 -6.19
N ALA A 48 8.73 9.81 -5.76
CA ALA A 48 7.74 10.05 -4.71
C ALA A 48 7.77 8.93 -3.67
N PRO A 49 8.01 9.26 -2.38
CA PRO A 49 7.93 8.28 -1.32
C PRO A 49 6.47 7.95 -0.98
N ILE A 50 6.20 6.68 -0.74
CA ILE A 50 4.93 6.11 -0.30
C ILE A 50 5.18 5.43 1.04
N THR A 51 4.50 5.88 2.09
CA THR A 51 4.66 5.38 3.46
C THR A 51 3.42 4.63 3.91
N ALA A 52 3.63 3.48 4.54
CA ALA A 52 2.59 2.73 5.25
C ALA A 52 2.81 2.80 6.76
N SER A 53 1.76 2.52 7.52
CA SER A 53 1.76 2.48 8.98
C SER A 53 0.79 1.40 9.46
N GLY A 54 1.02 0.87 10.66
CA GLY A 54 0.26 -0.29 11.15
C GLY A 54 0.80 -1.62 10.64
N GLY A 55 0.12 -2.73 10.93
CA GLY A 55 0.67 -4.08 10.78
C GLY A 55 1.68 -4.39 11.89
N THR A 56 2.53 -5.40 11.67
CA THR A 56 3.53 -5.79 12.69
C THR A 56 4.81 -4.96 12.63
N GLY A 57 4.92 -4.01 11.71
CA GLY A 57 6.14 -3.21 11.58
C GLY A 57 7.26 -3.95 10.86
N GLN A 58 7.01 -5.14 10.28
CA GLN A 58 8.05 -6.03 9.78
C GLN A 58 7.70 -6.68 8.44
N GLY A 59 8.61 -6.57 7.47
CA GLY A 59 8.52 -7.25 6.18
C GLY A 59 7.40 -6.72 5.28
N TYR A 60 7.30 -5.40 5.13
CA TYR A 60 6.36 -4.78 4.22
C TYR A 60 6.76 -5.06 2.77
N VAL A 61 5.90 -5.79 2.08
CA VAL A 61 5.95 -6.11 0.66
C VAL A 61 5.02 -5.17 -0.07
N TRP A 62 5.58 -4.38 -0.97
CA TRP A 62 4.84 -3.43 -1.79
C TRP A 62 4.60 -4.01 -3.17
N SER A 63 3.38 -3.89 -3.67
CA SER A 63 2.97 -4.39 -4.97
C SER A 63 1.90 -3.49 -5.58
N GLN A 64 1.89 -3.40 -6.90
CA GLN A 64 0.76 -2.79 -7.60
C GLN A 64 -0.36 -3.84 -7.68
N SER A 65 -1.51 -3.55 -7.07
CA SER A 65 -2.67 -4.45 -7.11
C SER A 65 -3.55 -4.22 -8.33
N ALA A 66 -3.68 -2.97 -8.80
CA ALA A 66 -4.53 -2.62 -9.94
C ALA A 66 -4.04 -1.37 -10.68
N GLY A 67 -4.55 -1.16 -11.89
CA GLY A 67 -4.28 -0.01 -12.74
C GLY A 67 -2.98 -0.11 -13.53
N THR A 68 -2.56 1.02 -14.10
CA THR A 68 -1.38 1.11 -14.95
C THR A 68 -0.47 2.21 -14.44
N LEU A 69 0.77 1.85 -14.12
CA LEU A 69 1.83 2.81 -13.89
C LEU A 69 2.21 3.48 -15.22
N PRO A 70 2.54 4.80 -15.21
CA PRO A 70 3.10 5.44 -16.39
C PRO A 70 4.34 4.68 -16.88
N PRO A 71 4.50 4.48 -18.19
CA PRO A 71 5.66 3.78 -18.74
C PRO A 71 6.95 4.50 -18.34
N GLY A 72 7.87 3.75 -17.74
CA GLY A 72 9.13 4.25 -17.19
C GLY A 72 9.11 4.58 -15.69
N LEU A 73 7.95 4.51 -15.02
CA LEU A 73 7.88 4.51 -13.54
C LEU A 73 7.85 3.10 -12.98
N ILE A 74 8.56 2.90 -11.87
CA ILE A 74 8.67 1.63 -11.17
C ILE A 74 8.47 1.87 -9.67
N LEU A 75 7.61 1.06 -9.06
CA LEU A 75 7.48 1.02 -7.61
C LEU A 75 8.64 0.21 -7.02
N SER A 76 9.55 0.90 -6.34
CA SER A 76 10.67 0.26 -5.63
C SER A 76 10.36 0.22 -4.15
N ALA A 77 10.41 -0.97 -3.53
CA ALA A 77 10.36 -1.05 -2.07
C ALA A 77 11.68 -0.49 -1.51
N SER A 78 11.64 0.74 -1.01
CA SER A 78 12.84 1.44 -0.53
C SER A 78 13.21 1.09 0.92
N GLY A 79 12.32 0.38 1.62
CA GLY A 79 12.54 -0.10 2.98
C GLY A 79 11.24 -0.47 3.69
N ASN A 80 11.35 -0.63 4.99
CA ASN A 80 10.24 -0.91 5.87
C ASN A 80 9.97 0.35 6.72
N PRO A 81 8.80 1.03 6.64
CA PRO A 81 7.59 0.74 5.85
C PRO A 81 7.42 1.73 4.67
N THR A 82 8.47 1.94 3.87
CA THR A 82 8.45 2.97 2.81
C THR A 82 8.78 2.37 1.45
N ALA A 83 7.92 2.62 0.46
CA ALA A 83 8.23 2.44 -0.95
C ALA A 83 8.55 3.78 -1.61
N THR A 84 9.25 3.76 -2.73
CA THR A 84 9.51 4.93 -3.55
C THR A 84 9.05 4.61 -4.95
N LEU A 85 8.16 5.44 -5.49
CA LEU A 85 7.80 5.42 -6.89
C LEU A 85 8.81 6.28 -7.64
N SER A 86 9.69 5.66 -8.41
CA SER A 86 10.77 6.36 -9.11
C SER A 86 10.88 5.92 -10.56
N GLY A 87 11.44 6.81 -11.39
CA GLY A 87 11.69 6.54 -12.81
C GLY A 87 11.48 7.78 -13.66
N THR A 88 11.36 7.58 -14.98
CA THR A 88 11.17 8.69 -15.94
C THR A 88 9.96 8.38 -16.80
N PRO A 89 8.82 9.05 -16.59
CA PRO A 89 7.62 8.80 -17.36
C PRO A 89 7.81 9.31 -18.80
N THR A 90 7.53 8.47 -19.79
CA THR A 90 7.72 8.81 -21.21
C THR A 90 6.45 9.22 -21.93
N THR A 91 5.29 8.93 -21.34
CA THR A 91 3.97 9.13 -21.97
C THR A 91 3.09 10.03 -21.10
N VAL A 92 2.60 11.10 -21.70
CA VAL A 92 1.66 12.04 -21.07
C VAL A 92 0.29 11.39 -20.86
N GLY A 93 -0.39 11.77 -19.79
CA GLY A 93 -1.71 11.22 -19.46
C GLY A 93 -1.96 11.14 -17.96
N SER A 94 -3.20 10.80 -17.61
CA SER A 94 -3.58 10.51 -16.22
C SER A 94 -3.58 9.01 -15.99
N TYR A 95 -2.86 8.56 -14.96
CA TYR A 95 -2.66 7.16 -14.65
C TYR A 95 -3.17 6.89 -13.23
N GLY A 96 -4.26 6.13 -13.15
CA GLY A 96 -4.81 5.64 -11.89
C GLY A 96 -4.28 4.24 -11.60
N PHE A 97 -3.65 4.04 -10.44
CA PHE A 97 -3.15 2.74 -10.00
C PHE A 97 -3.38 2.54 -8.51
N THR A 98 -3.58 1.30 -8.09
CA THR A 98 -3.78 0.94 -6.69
C THR A 98 -2.53 0.25 -6.18
N ILE A 99 -1.94 0.83 -5.14
CA ILE A 99 -0.81 0.24 -4.43
C ILE A 99 -1.35 -0.58 -3.28
N GLN A 100 -0.83 -1.80 -3.14
CA GLN A 100 -1.09 -2.68 -2.01
C GLN A 100 0.21 -2.93 -1.27
N VAL A 101 0.13 -2.83 0.05
CA VAL A 101 1.18 -3.18 0.97
C VAL A 101 0.74 -4.40 1.80
N ARG A 102 1.65 -5.34 2.00
CA ARG A 102 1.42 -6.53 2.81
C ARG A 102 2.55 -6.70 3.80
N ASP A 103 2.25 -6.88 5.08
CA ASP A 103 3.23 -7.12 6.13
C ASP A 103 3.55 -8.62 6.27
N ALA A 104 4.68 -8.99 6.88
CA ALA A 104 5.11 -10.38 7.05
C ALA A 104 4.09 -11.24 7.81
N ALA A 105 3.30 -10.62 8.70
CA ALA A 105 2.25 -11.32 9.43
C ALA A 105 0.99 -11.58 8.59
N GLY A 106 0.90 -11.06 7.36
CA GLY A 106 -0.21 -11.26 6.45
C GLY A 106 -1.26 -10.14 6.44
N TYR A 107 -1.09 -9.08 7.23
CA TYR A 107 -1.93 -7.88 7.13
C TYR A 107 -1.74 -7.21 5.77
N THR A 108 -2.82 -6.68 5.21
CA THR A 108 -2.82 -6.00 3.91
C THR A 108 -3.47 -4.63 4.02
N GLY A 109 -2.91 -3.67 3.29
CA GLY A 109 -3.49 -2.33 3.12
C GLY A 109 -3.41 -1.95 1.65
N SER A 110 -4.48 -1.40 1.10
CA SER A 110 -4.53 -0.95 -0.29
C SER A 110 -5.00 0.49 -0.39
N LYS A 111 -4.45 1.22 -1.35
CA LYS A 111 -4.85 2.60 -1.60
C LYS A 111 -4.74 2.98 -3.07
N PRO A 112 -5.80 3.55 -3.66
CA PRO A 112 -5.75 4.09 -4.99
C PRO A 112 -4.93 5.39 -4.99
N PHE A 113 -4.10 5.53 -6.01
CA PHE A 113 -3.34 6.72 -6.33
C PHE A 113 -3.60 7.13 -7.78
N THR A 114 -3.43 8.41 -8.05
CA THR A 114 -3.52 8.96 -9.40
C THR A 114 -2.34 9.88 -9.61
N ILE A 115 -1.65 9.70 -10.74
CA ILE A 115 -0.57 10.57 -11.17
C ILE A 115 -0.91 11.14 -12.55
N THR A 116 -0.75 12.44 -12.71
CA THR A 116 -0.86 13.08 -14.01
C THR A 116 0.54 13.37 -14.53
N ILE A 117 0.83 12.93 -15.75
CA ILE A 117 2.07 13.24 -16.47
C ILE A 117 1.77 14.34 -17.47
N ALA A 118 2.27 15.54 -17.19
CA ALA A 118 2.21 16.67 -18.12
C ALA A 118 3.28 16.55 -19.22
N PRO A 119 3.05 17.09 -20.42
CA PRO A 119 4.08 17.17 -21.47
C PRO A 119 5.30 17.96 -20.98
N SER A 120 6.50 17.62 -21.51
CA SER A 120 7.75 18.29 -21.12
C SER A 120 7.89 19.72 -21.66
N GLY A 121 6.89 20.24 -22.37
CA GLY A 121 6.94 21.56 -22.96
C GLY A 121 5.57 21.96 -23.48
N GLY A 122 5.01 23.00 -22.89
CA GLY A 122 3.84 23.72 -23.37
C GLY A 122 3.95 25.21 -23.06
N GLY A 123 5.16 25.76 -23.11
CA GLY A 123 5.36 27.21 -23.22
C GLY A 123 5.36 27.56 -24.69
N GLY A 124 4.29 28.20 -25.17
CA GLY A 124 4.10 28.56 -26.57
C GLY A 124 5.26 29.37 -27.13
N GLY A 125 5.93 28.80 -28.13
CA GLY A 125 6.74 29.55 -29.08
C GLY A 125 5.87 29.99 -30.25
N GLU A 126 5.03 31.00 -30.02
CA GLU A 126 4.38 31.81 -31.06
C GLU A 126 4.38 33.28 -30.59
N GLN A 127 5.53 33.95 -30.78
CA GLN A 127 5.65 35.38 -31.06
C GLN A 127 6.79 35.58 -32.05
#